data_AF-A0A8T3D7J3-F1
#
_entry.id   AF-A0A8T3D7J3-F1
#
_cell.length_a   1.000
_cell.length_b   1.000
_cell.length_c   1.000
_cell.angle_alpha   90.00
_cell.angle_beta   90.00
_cell.angle_gamma   90.00
#
_symmetry.space_group_name_H-M   'P 1'
#
loop_
_entity.id
_entity.type
_entity.pdbx_description
1 polymer ?
#
loop_
_entity_poly.entity_id
_entity_poly.type
_entity_poly.pdbx_seq_one_letter_code
_entity_poly.pdbx_strand_id
1 'polypeptide(L)'
;MSDTEEVEYEEQEEEIEEVKEEEEEVGETAEDEGAPEEAAEGGKSSSHVVGSGEDREDEEGAKPKPKPSFVANLAAPKIPDGEKVDFDDIHRKRMEKDLTELQTLIEAHFESRKKEEEELMNLKERIEKRRSERAEQLRIRAERRRSVRTDWQYEEKARKEEEEAKKKADDDAKKKKALSNLHYSSYAQKADKRGGKKQTEREKKRKILMERRKELNISHLNEEKLKEKATELWQRMYQLEAEKFELQYQVAKQKYEVVVLRNRVSDHQKISKGARTKRGLRK
;
A
#
# COMPACT_ATOMS: atom_id res chain seq x y z
N MET A 1 -30.70 -1.03 -29.60
CA MET A 1 -29.61 -0.87 -30.57
C MET A 1 -28.85 0.44 -30.35
N SER A 2 -29.39 1.45 -29.66
CA SER A 2 -28.63 2.66 -29.28
C SER A 2 -27.87 2.54 -27.95
N ASP A 3 -28.35 1.68 -27.04
CA ASP A 3 -27.84 1.51 -25.66
C ASP A 3 -26.47 0.81 -25.55
N THR A 4 -25.88 0.45 -26.69
CA THR A 4 -24.57 -0.23 -26.76
C THR A 4 -23.50 0.67 -27.36
N GLU A 5 -23.92 1.68 -28.13
CA GLU A 5 -23.04 2.67 -28.75
C GLU A 5 -22.68 3.76 -27.73
N GLU A 6 -23.62 4.13 -26.84
CA GLU A 6 -23.40 5.10 -25.76
C GLU A 6 -22.36 4.61 -24.73
N VAL A 7 -22.29 3.29 -24.51
CA VAL A 7 -21.30 2.65 -23.61
C VAL A 7 -19.90 2.63 -24.21
N GLU A 8 -19.77 2.44 -25.53
CA GLU A 8 -18.46 2.50 -26.21
C GLU A 8 -17.88 3.92 -26.24
N TYR A 9 -18.73 4.96 -26.26
CA TYR A 9 -18.29 6.35 -26.17
C TYR A 9 -17.86 6.74 -24.74
N GLU A 10 -18.56 6.27 -23.71
CA GLU A 10 -18.15 6.48 -22.30
C GLU A 10 -16.84 5.74 -21.97
N GLU A 11 -16.64 4.51 -22.44
CA GLU A 11 -15.36 3.79 -22.27
C GLU A 11 -14.20 4.50 -22.98
N GLN A 12 -14.43 5.13 -24.14
CA GLN A 12 -13.41 5.92 -24.83
C GLN A 12 -13.09 7.24 -24.10
N GLU A 13 -14.07 7.90 -23.48
CA GLU A 13 -13.81 9.09 -22.66
C GLU A 13 -13.03 8.74 -21.37
N GLU A 14 -13.34 7.60 -20.72
CA GLU A 14 -12.58 7.12 -19.55
C GLU A 14 -11.13 6.75 -19.90
N GLU A 15 -10.88 6.14 -21.07
CA GLU A 15 -9.51 5.79 -21.51
C GLU A 15 -8.68 7.06 -21.84
N ILE A 16 -9.32 8.11 -22.37
CA ILE A 16 -8.65 9.40 -22.63
C ILE A 16 -8.34 10.15 -21.32
N GLU A 17 -9.18 10.02 -20.30
CA GLU A 17 -8.96 10.65 -18.99
C GLU A 17 -7.85 9.94 -18.19
N GLU A 18 -7.76 8.60 -18.25
CA GLU A 18 -6.65 7.82 -17.66
C GLU A 18 -5.29 8.18 -18.28
N VAL A 19 -5.20 8.29 -19.62
CA VAL A 19 -3.94 8.63 -20.31
C VAL A 19 -3.47 10.05 -19.96
N LYS A 20 -4.41 10.97 -19.69
CA LYS A 20 -4.10 12.35 -19.33
C LYS A 20 -3.63 12.48 -17.88
N GLU A 21 -4.16 11.68 -16.96
CA GLU A 21 -3.66 11.58 -15.58
C GLU A 21 -2.26 10.94 -15.53
N GLU A 22 -1.97 9.92 -16.36
CA GLU A 22 -0.62 9.33 -16.45
C GLU A 22 0.43 10.30 -17.03
N GLU A 23 0.08 11.12 -18.05
CA GLU A 23 1.01 12.15 -18.57
C GLU A 23 1.32 13.26 -17.54
N GLU A 24 0.34 13.62 -16.69
CA GLU A 24 0.54 14.63 -15.63
C GLU A 24 1.43 14.09 -14.49
N GLU A 25 1.31 12.79 -14.14
CA GLU A 25 2.17 12.12 -13.15
C GLU A 25 3.63 11.98 -13.64
N VAL A 26 3.83 11.69 -14.94
CA VAL A 26 5.18 11.58 -15.52
C VAL A 26 5.85 12.95 -15.67
N GLY A 27 5.08 14.02 -15.87
CA GLY A 27 5.58 15.40 -15.91
C GLY A 27 6.11 15.90 -14.57
N GLU A 28 5.43 15.59 -13.45
CA GLU A 28 5.88 15.98 -12.10
C GLU A 28 7.11 15.19 -11.63
N THR A 29 7.29 13.96 -12.08
CA THR A 29 8.43 13.11 -11.67
C THR A 29 9.73 13.44 -12.41
N ALA A 30 9.66 14.00 -13.63
CA ALA A 30 10.84 14.37 -14.41
C ALA A 30 11.51 15.68 -13.97
N GLU A 31 10.82 16.56 -13.24
CA GLU A 31 11.42 17.81 -12.72
C GLU A 31 12.23 17.62 -11.42
N ASP A 32 12.12 16.49 -10.72
CA ASP A 32 12.75 16.26 -9.41
C ASP A 32 14.09 15.48 -9.47
N GLU A 33 14.44 14.84 -10.59
CA GLU A 33 15.70 14.09 -10.73
C GLU A 33 16.65 14.69 -11.79
N GLY A 34 17.52 15.62 -11.37
CA GLY A 34 18.53 16.19 -12.26
C GLY A 34 19.62 17.05 -11.63
N ALA A 35 20.47 16.48 -10.75
CA ALA A 35 21.92 16.81 -10.68
C ALA A 35 22.68 15.84 -9.73
N PRO A 36 23.67 15.06 -10.22
CA PRO A 36 24.59 14.33 -9.36
C PRO A 36 25.81 15.20 -9.01
N GLU A 37 26.21 15.20 -7.74
CA GLU A 37 27.43 15.83 -7.22
C GLU A 37 28.53 14.76 -7.11
N GLU A 38 29.62 14.89 -7.87
CA GLU A 38 30.89 14.16 -7.65
C GLU A 38 31.93 15.10 -7.03
N ALA A 39 32.72 14.55 -6.11
CA ALA A 39 33.67 15.24 -5.25
C ALA A 39 35.14 15.06 -5.66
N ALA A 40 35.96 16.09 -5.35
CA ALA A 40 37.43 16.13 -5.14
C ALA A 40 38.34 15.84 -6.38
N GLU A 41 39.55 16.41 -6.59
CA GLU A 41 40.63 16.87 -5.70
C GLU A 41 41.71 17.67 -6.48
N GLY A 42 42.48 18.55 -5.79
CA GLY A 42 43.86 18.97 -6.13
C GLY A 42 44.02 20.40 -6.69
N GLY A 43 44.97 21.27 -6.32
CA GLY A 43 46.14 21.24 -5.44
C GLY A 43 47.10 22.38 -5.85
N LYS A 44 47.58 23.18 -4.88
CA LYS A 44 48.79 24.07 -4.88
C LYS A 44 48.99 25.13 -6.00
N SER A 45 49.23 26.38 -5.60
CA SER A 45 50.59 26.97 -5.45
C SER A 45 50.53 28.50 -5.29
N SER A 46 51.63 29.06 -4.78
CA SER A 46 51.79 30.44 -4.31
C SER A 46 52.48 31.33 -5.35
N SER A 47 52.17 32.65 -5.35
CA SER A 47 53.12 33.78 -5.56
C SER A 47 52.30 35.07 -5.78
N HIS A 48 52.34 36.06 -4.89
CA HIS A 48 53.27 37.22 -4.84
C HIS A 48 53.01 38.33 -5.90
N VAL A 49 52.44 39.47 -5.43
CA VAL A 49 52.84 40.91 -5.62
C VAL A 49 52.90 41.44 -7.08
N VAL A 50 52.42 42.62 -7.52
CA VAL A 50 52.38 44.02 -7.01
C VAL A 50 51.37 44.86 -7.83
N GLY A 51 50.72 45.84 -7.19
CA GLY A 51 50.70 47.29 -7.52
C GLY A 51 50.21 47.86 -8.88
N SER A 52 49.22 48.77 -8.80
CA SER A 52 49.26 50.20 -9.23
C SER A 52 48.05 50.69 -10.03
N GLY A 53 47.52 51.88 -9.68
CA GLY A 53 46.71 52.73 -10.58
C GLY A 53 45.55 53.47 -9.91
N GLU A 54 45.72 54.77 -9.67
CA GLU A 54 44.72 55.75 -9.22
C GLU A 54 43.65 56.03 -10.30
N ASP A 55 42.42 56.40 -9.91
CA ASP A 55 41.82 57.69 -10.33
C ASP A 55 40.62 58.12 -9.45
N ARG A 56 40.40 59.44 -9.40
CA ARG A 56 39.32 60.20 -8.70
C ARG A 56 37.97 59.99 -9.42
N GLU A 57 36.78 60.20 -8.84
CA GLU A 57 36.15 61.46 -8.37
C GLU A 57 34.71 61.10 -7.90
N ASP A 58 34.13 61.81 -6.92
CA ASP A 58 32.74 62.29 -6.93
C ASP A 58 32.36 62.98 -5.59
N GLU A 59 32.03 64.27 -5.71
CA GLU A 59 31.38 65.12 -4.71
C GLU A 59 29.85 64.94 -4.77
N GLU A 60 29.16 64.98 -3.62
CA GLU A 60 28.22 66.06 -3.27
C GLU A 60 27.29 65.65 -2.11
N GLY A 61 27.08 66.57 -1.16
CA GLY A 61 26.12 66.41 -0.08
C GLY A 61 26.24 67.47 1.01
N ALA A 62 25.72 68.68 0.75
CA ALA A 62 25.82 69.83 1.65
C ALA A 62 24.51 70.15 2.44
N LYS A 63 24.56 69.95 3.78
CA LYS A 63 24.13 70.86 4.91
C LYS A 63 22.63 71.23 5.09
N PRO A 64 22.15 71.69 6.30
CA PRO A 64 22.86 72.53 7.29
C PRO A 64 22.65 72.26 8.81
N LYS A 65 23.44 73.02 9.61
CA LYS A 65 23.71 72.94 11.07
C LYS A 65 22.67 73.69 11.94
N PRO A 66 22.72 73.48 13.28
CA PRO A 66 22.67 74.59 14.24
C PRO A 66 23.94 74.69 15.10
N LYS A 67 24.31 75.92 15.49
CA LYS A 67 25.46 76.26 16.37
C LYS A 67 25.04 76.19 17.84
N PRO A 68 25.98 76.02 18.77
CA PRO A 68 26.28 77.17 19.62
C PRO A 68 27.79 77.45 19.76
N SER A 69 28.02 78.61 20.36
CA SER A 69 29.26 79.38 20.44
C SER A 69 30.27 78.89 21.47
N PHE A 70 31.48 79.44 21.31
CA PHE A 70 32.52 79.72 22.30
C PHE A 70 33.67 78.70 22.39
N VAL A 71 34.77 79.09 21.73
CA VAL A 71 36.11 78.53 21.88
C VAL A 71 36.70 78.98 23.23
N ALA A 72 37.10 78.01 24.05
CA ALA A 72 38.02 78.22 25.16
C ALA A 72 39.28 77.41 24.84
N ASN A 73 40.41 78.11 24.70
CA ASN A 73 41.74 77.51 24.67
C ASN A 73 41.96 76.75 25.98
N LEU A 74 42.08 75.42 25.92
CA LEU A 74 42.56 74.61 27.04
C LEU A 74 43.69 73.69 26.54
N ALA A 75 44.80 73.77 27.25
CA ALA A 75 46.12 73.26 26.91
C ALA A 75 46.17 71.76 26.55
N ALA A 76 47.19 71.39 25.77
CA ALA A 76 47.56 70.00 25.53
C ALA A 76 47.61 69.22 26.86
N PRO A 77 46.92 68.06 26.97
CA PRO A 77 46.95 67.25 28.18
C PRO A 77 48.40 66.91 28.50
N LYS A 78 48.87 67.43 29.62
CA LYS A 78 50.14 67.04 30.23
C LYS A 78 49.99 65.55 30.58
N ILE A 79 50.64 64.68 29.84
CA ILE A 79 50.77 63.26 30.20
C ILE A 79 51.47 63.25 31.57
N PRO A 80 50.83 62.78 32.65
CA PRO A 80 51.50 62.64 33.93
C PRO A 80 52.56 61.54 33.81
N ASP A 81 53.79 61.89 34.15
CA ASP A 81 54.93 60.99 34.27
C ASP A 81 54.63 59.79 35.18
N GLY A 82 54.95 58.58 34.69
CA GLY A 82 55.63 57.59 35.52
C GLY A 82 54.80 56.61 36.35
N GLU A 83 53.61 56.20 35.92
CA GLU A 83 53.08 54.91 36.41
C GLU A 83 53.84 53.80 35.69
N LYS A 84 54.64 53.05 36.44
CA LYS A 84 55.46 51.97 35.95
C LYS A 84 54.52 50.92 35.35
N VAL A 85 54.38 50.96 34.03
CA VAL A 85 53.53 50.03 33.27
C VAL A 85 54.09 48.62 33.49
N ASP A 86 53.43 47.84 34.33
CA ASP A 86 53.79 46.44 34.55
C ASP A 86 53.41 45.64 33.30
N PHE A 87 54.43 45.28 32.51
CA PHE A 87 54.24 44.48 31.30
C PHE A 87 53.61 43.10 31.60
N ASP A 88 53.85 42.57 32.80
CA ASP A 88 53.22 41.33 33.28
C ASP A 88 51.72 41.52 33.57
N ASP A 89 51.30 42.70 34.02
CA ASP A 89 49.88 43.04 34.24
C ASP A 89 49.16 43.22 32.90
N ILE A 90 49.81 43.84 31.91
CA ILE A 90 49.29 43.90 30.53
C ILE A 90 49.14 42.50 29.93
N HIS A 91 50.13 41.63 30.08
CA HIS A 91 50.06 40.26 29.56
C HIS A 91 48.95 39.45 30.24
N ARG A 92 48.79 39.59 31.56
CA ARG A 92 47.73 38.91 32.31
C ARG A 92 46.34 39.40 31.90
N LYS A 93 46.14 40.72 31.82
CA LYS A 93 44.88 41.33 31.35
C LYS A 93 44.55 40.94 29.91
N ARG A 94 45.57 40.78 29.06
CA ARG A 94 45.39 40.26 27.71
C ARG A 94 44.90 38.82 27.71
N MET A 95 45.55 37.93 28.48
CA MET A 95 45.13 36.52 28.56
C MET A 95 43.74 36.38 29.19
N GLU A 96 43.39 37.19 30.20
CA GLU A 96 42.05 37.22 30.80
C GLU A 96 41.00 37.74 29.82
N LYS A 97 41.32 38.77 29.02
CA LYS A 97 40.44 39.24 27.94
C LYS A 97 40.23 38.17 26.88
N ASP A 98 41.31 37.55 26.40
CA ASP A 98 41.25 36.53 25.35
C ASP A 98 40.46 35.29 25.84
N LEU A 99 40.60 34.90 27.11
CA LEU A 99 39.82 33.82 27.71
C LEU A 99 38.33 34.15 27.83
N THR A 100 38.00 35.36 28.28
CA THR A 100 36.59 35.81 28.41
C THR A 100 35.92 36.01 27.06
N GLU A 101 36.66 36.54 26.08
CA GLU A 101 36.22 36.67 24.69
C GLU A 101 35.98 35.30 24.07
N LEU A 102 36.90 34.34 24.28
CA LEU A 102 36.73 32.96 23.81
C LEU A 102 35.50 32.29 24.44
N GLN A 103 35.27 32.43 25.75
CA GLN A 103 34.09 31.90 26.43
C GLN A 103 32.80 32.52 25.86
N THR A 104 32.78 33.83 25.66
CA THR A 104 31.63 34.55 25.08
C THR A 104 31.35 34.07 23.66
N LEU A 105 32.40 33.86 22.85
CA LEU A 105 32.26 33.39 21.47
C LEU A 105 31.73 31.96 21.40
N ILE A 106 32.19 31.10 22.31
CA ILE A 106 31.71 29.72 22.46
C ILE A 106 30.23 29.73 22.83
N GLU A 107 29.83 30.46 23.87
CA GLU A 107 28.44 30.55 24.31
C GLU A 107 27.53 31.13 23.21
N ALA A 108 27.95 32.22 22.57
CA ALA A 108 27.20 32.82 21.46
C ALA A 108 27.00 31.85 20.29
N HIS A 109 28.03 31.07 19.92
CA HIS A 109 27.91 30.08 18.85
C HIS A 109 26.92 28.96 19.22
N PHE A 110 27.01 28.42 20.44
CA PHE A 110 26.09 27.37 20.89
C PHE A 110 24.66 27.87 21.02
N GLU A 111 24.45 29.09 21.54
CA GLU A 111 23.12 29.68 21.63
C GLU A 111 22.53 30.00 20.26
N SER A 112 23.33 30.51 19.31
CA SER A 112 22.87 30.74 17.92
C SER A 112 22.45 29.44 17.27
N ARG A 113 23.34 28.43 17.31
CA ARG A 113 23.06 27.08 16.77
C ARG A 113 21.82 26.46 17.38
N LYS A 114 21.67 26.55 18.70
CA LYS A 114 20.53 25.97 19.41
C LYS A 114 19.21 26.64 19.00
N LYS A 115 19.20 27.98 18.91
CA LYS A 115 18.02 28.74 18.45
C LYS A 115 17.68 28.38 17.00
N GLU A 116 18.68 28.34 16.12
CA GLU A 116 18.51 27.95 14.72
C GLU A 116 18.01 26.49 14.57
N GLU A 117 18.55 25.56 15.35
CA GLU A 117 18.11 24.15 15.34
C GLU A 117 16.67 24.00 15.85
N GLU A 118 16.29 24.72 16.93
CA GLU A 118 14.92 24.75 17.43
C GLU A 118 13.94 25.34 16.40
N GLU A 119 14.32 26.41 15.70
CA GLU A 119 13.52 27.01 14.62
C GLU A 119 13.37 26.05 13.43
N LEU A 120 14.46 25.38 13.04
CA LEU A 120 14.46 24.40 11.96
C LEU A 120 13.57 23.20 12.31
N MET A 121 13.65 22.72 13.55
CA MET A 121 12.80 21.64 14.05
C MET A 121 11.33 22.02 14.05
N ASN A 122 10.98 23.22 14.54
CA ASN A 122 9.61 23.74 14.52
C ASN A 122 9.07 23.88 13.09
N LEU A 123 9.92 24.30 12.14
CA LEU A 123 9.54 24.41 10.73
C LEU A 123 9.30 23.03 10.10
N LYS A 124 10.19 22.07 10.36
CA LYS A 124 10.05 20.68 9.92
C LYS A 124 8.76 20.05 10.45
N GLU A 125 8.48 20.19 11.74
CA GLU A 125 7.25 19.69 12.37
C GLU A 125 6.00 20.29 11.70
N ARG A 126 6.01 21.59 11.39
CA ARG A 126 4.89 22.24 10.68
C ARG A 126 4.73 21.76 9.23
N ILE A 127 5.83 21.43 8.56
CA ILE A 127 5.78 20.85 7.20
C ILE A 127 5.26 19.41 7.26
N GLU A 128 5.76 18.61 8.20
CA GLU A 128 5.33 17.23 8.42
C GLU A 128 3.85 17.14 8.79
N LYS A 129 3.38 18.04 9.67
CA LYS A 129 1.95 18.17 10.00
C LYS A 129 1.11 18.48 8.76
N ARG A 130 1.53 19.45 7.93
CA ARG A 130 0.81 19.76 6.67
C ARG A 130 0.84 18.60 5.68
N ARG A 131 1.94 17.85 5.59
CA ARG A 131 2.05 16.67 4.72
C ARG A 131 1.12 15.56 5.19
N SER A 132 1.10 15.26 6.49
CA SER A 132 0.20 14.26 7.07
C SER A 132 -1.27 14.65 6.93
N GLU A 133 -1.63 15.92 7.14
CA GLU A 133 -2.99 16.43 6.89
C GLU A 133 -3.43 16.25 5.42
N ARG A 134 -2.55 16.55 4.45
CA ARG A 134 -2.85 16.31 3.02
C ARG A 134 -3.00 14.82 2.71
N ALA A 135 -2.12 13.98 3.25
CA ALA A 135 -2.21 12.53 3.08
C ALA A 135 -3.52 11.98 3.67
N GLU A 136 -3.96 12.50 4.81
CA GLU A 136 -5.24 12.14 5.42
C GLU A 136 -6.44 12.63 4.59
N GLN A 137 -6.39 13.85 4.04
CA GLN A 137 -7.41 14.35 3.12
C GLN A 137 -7.54 13.47 1.87
N LEU A 138 -6.42 13.05 1.28
CA LEU A 138 -6.41 12.11 0.16
C LEU A 138 -7.00 10.75 0.57
N ARG A 139 -6.64 10.24 1.76
CA ARG A 139 -7.20 8.99 2.28
C ARG A 139 -8.71 9.05 2.46
N ILE A 140 -9.22 10.14 3.06
CA ILE A 140 -10.66 10.37 3.25
C ILE A 140 -11.37 10.52 1.91
N ARG A 141 -10.78 11.24 0.94
CA ARG A 141 -11.35 11.38 -0.41
C ARG A 141 -11.40 10.03 -1.13
N ALA A 142 -10.33 9.23 -1.04
CA ALA A 142 -10.27 7.88 -1.62
C ALA A 142 -11.27 6.94 -0.94
N GLU A 143 -11.40 6.99 0.39
CA GLU A 143 -12.37 6.21 1.15
C GLU A 143 -13.81 6.60 0.79
N ARG A 144 -14.12 7.88 0.67
CA ARG A 144 -15.42 8.36 0.21
C ARG A 144 -15.72 7.94 -1.23
N ARG A 145 -14.74 7.97 -2.14
CA ARG A 145 -14.89 7.46 -3.52
C ARG A 145 -15.18 5.96 -3.53
N ARG A 146 -14.47 5.18 -2.70
CA ARG A 146 -14.72 3.74 -2.54
C ARG A 146 -16.07 3.46 -1.91
N SER A 147 -16.47 4.19 -0.86
CA SER A 147 -17.74 3.99 -0.16
C SER A 147 -18.92 4.25 -1.10
N VAL A 148 -18.89 5.36 -1.85
CA VAL A 148 -19.93 5.67 -2.86
C VAL A 148 -20.01 4.56 -3.91
N ARG A 149 -18.87 4.07 -4.42
CA ARG A 149 -18.84 2.97 -5.38
C ARG A 149 -19.44 1.68 -4.78
N THR A 150 -19.11 1.35 -3.54
CA THR A 150 -19.66 0.16 -2.88
C THR A 150 -21.15 0.32 -2.61
N ASP A 151 -21.59 1.49 -2.14
CA ASP A 151 -22.99 1.79 -1.84
C ASP A 151 -23.84 1.72 -3.10
N TRP A 152 -23.37 2.27 -4.22
CA TRP A 152 -24.00 2.10 -5.54
C TRP A 152 -24.10 0.62 -5.92
N GLN A 153 -23.03 -0.16 -5.76
CA GLN A 153 -23.08 -1.61 -6.01
C GLN A 153 -24.03 -2.35 -5.07
N TYR A 154 -24.22 -1.90 -3.83
CA TYR A 154 -25.17 -2.48 -2.88
C TYR A 154 -26.60 -2.08 -3.20
N GLU A 155 -26.86 -0.83 -3.57
CA GLU A 155 -28.17 -0.30 -3.96
C GLU A 155 -28.64 -0.89 -5.30
N GLU A 156 -27.75 -1.01 -6.29
CA GLU A 156 -28.01 -1.69 -7.58
C GLU A 156 -28.37 -3.17 -7.35
N LYS A 157 -27.65 -3.85 -6.45
CA LYS A 157 -27.97 -5.23 -6.06
C LYS A 157 -29.27 -5.32 -5.29
N ALA A 158 -29.57 -4.38 -4.40
CA ALA A 158 -30.80 -4.35 -3.62
C ALA A 158 -32.01 -4.09 -4.53
N ARG A 159 -31.91 -3.16 -5.47
CA ARG A 159 -32.94 -2.88 -6.49
C ARG A 159 -33.17 -4.10 -7.38
N LYS A 160 -32.10 -4.76 -7.81
CA LYS A 160 -32.19 -6.01 -8.57
C LYS A 160 -32.81 -7.15 -7.75
N GLU A 161 -32.51 -7.23 -6.46
CA GLU A 161 -33.11 -8.22 -5.55
C GLU A 161 -34.60 -7.93 -5.30
N GLU A 162 -35.01 -6.67 -5.19
CA GLU A 162 -36.42 -6.27 -5.09
C GLU A 162 -37.21 -6.57 -6.38
N GLU A 163 -36.61 -6.30 -7.55
CA GLU A 163 -37.21 -6.65 -8.85
C GLU A 163 -37.29 -8.17 -9.05
N GLU A 164 -36.27 -8.92 -8.64
CA GLU A 164 -36.29 -10.39 -8.65
C GLU A 164 -37.29 -10.96 -7.65
N ALA A 165 -37.46 -10.35 -6.48
CA ALA A 165 -38.46 -10.73 -5.49
C ALA A 165 -39.89 -10.46 -5.99
N LYS A 166 -40.12 -9.31 -6.63
CA LYS A 166 -41.41 -8.97 -7.25
C LYS A 166 -41.73 -9.90 -8.44
N LYS A 167 -40.74 -10.15 -9.31
CA LYS A 167 -40.89 -11.11 -10.42
C LYS A 167 -41.12 -12.53 -9.92
N LYS A 168 -40.48 -12.93 -8.81
CA LYS A 168 -40.70 -14.23 -8.17
C LYS A 168 -42.10 -14.33 -7.55
N ALA A 169 -42.61 -13.25 -6.94
CA ALA A 169 -43.98 -13.21 -6.41
C ALA A 169 -45.02 -13.28 -7.55
N ASP A 170 -44.81 -12.57 -8.65
CA ASP A 170 -45.67 -12.61 -9.83
C ASP A 170 -45.60 -13.98 -10.54
N ASP A 171 -44.42 -14.57 -10.66
CA ASP A 171 -44.23 -15.89 -11.21
C ASP A 171 -44.82 -16.97 -10.31
N ASP A 172 -44.75 -16.83 -8.98
CA ASP A 172 -45.41 -17.76 -8.04
C ASP A 172 -46.92 -17.58 -8.02
N ALA A 173 -47.44 -16.37 -8.22
CA ALA A 173 -48.88 -16.14 -8.40
C ALA A 173 -49.38 -16.71 -9.75
N LYS A 174 -48.64 -16.49 -10.84
CA LYS A 174 -48.91 -17.06 -12.16
C LYS A 174 -48.77 -18.58 -12.16
N LYS A 175 -47.74 -19.12 -11.49
CA LYS A 175 -47.59 -20.57 -11.25
C LYS A 175 -48.74 -21.08 -10.41
N LYS A 176 -49.07 -20.50 -9.24
CA LYS A 176 -50.21 -20.96 -8.43
C LYS A 176 -51.52 -20.98 -9.22
N LYS A 177 -51.73 -20.00 -10.12
CA LYS A 177 -52.85 -19.94 -11.06
C LYS A 177 -52.78 -20.98 -12.18
N ALA A 178 -51.59 -21.29 -12.69
CA ALA A 178 -51.36 -22.31 -13.72
C ALA A 178 -51.34 -23.74 -13.15
N LEU A 179 -50.99 -23.90 -11.88
CA LEU A 179 -50.77 -25.16 -11.18
C LEU A 179 -51.97 -25.67 -10.42
N SER A 180 -53.02 -24.85 -10.27
CA SER A 180 -54.33 -25.38 -9.89
C SER A 180 -54.89 -26.36 -10.94
N ASN A 181 -54.29 -26.45 -12.13
CA ASN A 181 -54.75 -27.34 -13.20
C ASN A 181 -53.77 -28.44 -13.65
N LEU A 182 -52.52 -28.52 -13.18
CA LEU A 182 -51.63 -29.63 -13.60
C LEU A 182 -50.44 -29.89 -12.66
N HIS A 183 -50.52 -31.01 -11.93
CA HIS A 183 -49.44 -31.88 -11.42
C HIS A 183 -48.00 -31.33 -11.21
N TYR A 184 -47.80 -30.17 -10.58
CA TYR A 184 -46.49 -29.57 -10.24
C TYR A 184 -45.93 -30.03 -8.89
N SER A 185 -45.99 -31.31 -8.61
CA SER A 185 -45.39 -31.84 -7.38
C SER A 185 -43.85 -31.96 -7.50
N SER A 186 -43.29 -32.10 -8.71
CA SER A 186 -41.88 -32.47 -8.90
C SER A 186 -40.89 -31.29 -9.03
N TYR A 187 -41.34 -30.13 -9.51
CA TYR A 187 -40.45 -28.97 -9.73
C TYR A 187 -40.30 -28.11 -8.47
N ALA A 188 -41.37 -27.93 -7.68
CA ALA A 188 -41.34 -27.24 -6.39
C ALA A 188 -40.37 -27.92 -5.39
N GLN A 189 -40.38 -29.26 -5.30
CA GLN A 189 -39.50 -30.00 -4.39
C GLN A 189 -38.00 -29.90 -4.75
N LYS A 190 -37.68 -29.59 -6.01
CA LYS A 190 -36.29 -29.34 -6.44
C LYS A 190 -35.86 -27.88 -6.21
N ALA A 191 -36.81 -26.93 -6.26
CA ALA A 191 -36.57 -25.53 -5.99
C ALA A 191 -36.35 -25.26 -4.48
N ASP A 192 -37.14 -25.90 -3.61
CA ASP A 192 -37.00 -25.73 -2.15
C ASP A 192 -35.67 -26.30 -1.60
N LYS A 193 -35.18 -27.40 -2.19
CA LYS A 193 -33.85 -27.95 -1.84
C LYS A 193 -32.67 -27.08 -2.31
N ARG A 194 -32.90 -26.07 -3.15
CA ARG A 194 -31.92 -25.06 -3.60
C ARG A 194 -31.95 -23.78 -2.76
N GLY A 195 -32.81 -23.68 -1.74
CA GLY A 195 -32.98 -22.50 -0.86
C GLY A 195 -31.84 -22.19 0.12
N GLY A 196 -30.71 -22.89 0.02
CA GLY A 196 -29.46 -22.48 0.63
C GLY A 196 -28.37 -22.90 -0.34
N LYS A 197 -27.39 -22.03 -0.62
CA LYS A 197 -26.26 -22.29 -1.51
C LYS A 197 -25.37 -23.37 -0.86
N LYS A 198 -25.85 -24.61 -0.85
CA LYS A 198 -25.12 -25.77 -0.35
C LYS A 198 -23.83 -25.81 -1.13
N GLN A 199 -22.71 -25.70 -0.43
CA GLN A 199 -21.39 -25.69 -1.02
C GLN A 199 -21.28 -26.82 -2.03
N THR A 200 -20.97 -26.48 -3.27
CA THR A 200 -20.91 -27.47 -4.34
C THR A 200 -19.78 -28.47 -4.04
N GLU A 201 -19.88 -29.72 -4.49
CA GLU A 201 -18.77 -30.68 -4.32
C GLU A 201 -17.47 -30.17 -4.94
N ARG A 202 -17.56 -29.31 -5.97
CA ARG A 202 -16.41 -28.59 -6.56
C ARG A 202 -15.78 -27.63 -5.57
N GLU A 203 -16.59 -26.81 -4.89
CA GLU A 203 -16.12 -25.88 -3.85
C GLU A 203 -15.55 -26.61 -2.63
N LYS A 204 -16.19 -27.70 -2.19
CA LYS A 204 -15.67 -28.53 -1.08
C LYS A 204 -14.32 -29.13 -1.44
N LYS A 205 -14.19 -29.73 -2.63
CA LYS A 205 -12.92 -30.25 -3.13
C LYS A 205 -11.86 -29.15 -3.18
N ARG A 206 -12.19 -27.98 -3.72
CA ARG A 206 -11.24 -26.85 -3.78
C ARG A 206 -10.81 -26.42 -2.37
N LYS A 207 -11.75 -26.30 -1.42
CA LYS A 207 -11.47 -25.96 -0.02
C LYS A 207 -10.51 -26.96 0.63
N ILE A 208 -10.80 -28.26 0.53
CA ILE A 208 -9.95 -29.32 1.10
C ILE A 208 -8.55 -29.33 0.47
N LEU A 209 -8.46 -29.12 -0.85
CA LEU A 209 -7.16 -29.07 -1.53
C LEU A 209 -6.34 -27.84 -1.14
N MET A 210 -6.99 -26.69 -0.94
CA MET A 210 -6.32 -25.49 -0.43
C MET A 210 -5.81 -25.68 0.99
N GLU A 211 -6.60 -26.31 1.87
CA GLU A 211 -6.18 -26.63 3.25
C GLU A 211 -5.00 -27.62 3.29
N ARG A 212 -4.96 -28.59 2.37
CA ARG A 212 -3.84 -29.53 2.25
C ARG A 212 -2.59 -28.91 1.63
N ARG A 213 -2.72 -27.82 0.87
CA ARG A 213 -1.62 -27.14 0.20
C ARG A 213 -0.85 -26.31 1.23
N LYS A 214 0.38 -26.71 1.51
CA LYS A 214 1.32 -25.89 2.28
C LYS A 214 2.08 -24.99 1.31
N GLU A 215 2.11 -23.70 1.61
CA GLU A 215 2.91 -22.74 0.84
C GLU A 215 4.40 -23.07 0.98
N LEU A 216 5.12 -23.00 -0.13
CA LEU A 216 6.54 -23.32 -0.18
C LEU A 216 7.32 -22.01 -0.19
N ASN A 217 7.98 -21.69 0.93
CA ASN A 217 8.89 -20.55 1.02
C ASN A 217 10.34 -21.06 0.99
N ILE A 218 11.08 -20.71 -0.07
CA ILE A 218 12.44 -21.21 -0.35
C ILE A 218 13.49 -20.10 -0.48
N SER A 219 13.09 -18.83 -0.52
CA SER A 219 13.98 -17.71 -0.85
C SER A 219 15.07 -17.44 0.20
N HIS A 220 14.88 -17.89 1.43
CA HIS A 220 15.76 -17.61 2.58
C HIS A 220 16.46 -18.88 3.11
N LEU A 221 16.36 -20.02 2.40
CA LEU A 221 16.91 -21.30 2.84
C LEU A 221 18.34 -21.50 2.32
N ASN A 222 19.20 -22.08 3.16
CA ASN A 222 20.56 -22.48 2.80
C ASN A 222 20.56 -23.83 2.03
N GLU A 223 21.65 -24.15 1.32
CA GLU A 223 21.74 -25.33 0.44
C GLU A 223 21.42 -26.66 1.15
N GLU A 224 21.94 -26.87 2.35
CA GLU A 224 21.66 -28.07 3.16
C GLU A 224 20.17 -28.18 3.50
N LYS A 225 19.55 -27.07 3.91
CA LYS A 225 18.10 -27.01 4.22
C LYS A 225 17.24 -27.19 2.96
N LEU A 226 17.70 -26.74 1.80
CA LEU A 226 17.03 -26.98 0.53
C LEU A 226 17.06 -28.47 0.16
N LYS A 227 18.17 -29.17 0.39
CA LYS A 227 18.28 -30.63 0.19
C LYS A 227 17.31 -31.37 1.10
N GLU A 228 17.26 -31.03 2.39
CA GLU A 228 16.28 -31.60 3.32
C GLU A 228 14.84 -31.35 2.86
N LYS A 229 14.51 -30.11 2.48
CA LYS A 229 13.17 -29.76 1.99
C LYS A 229 12.79 -30.51 0.72
N ALA A 230 13.73 -30.71 -0.20
CA ALA A 230 13.53 -31.51 -1.40
C ALA A 230 13.21 -32.97 -1.06
N THR A 231 13.95 -33.57 -0.11
CA THR A 231 13.66 -34.94 0.34
C THR A 231 12.29 -35.06 1.03
N GLU A 232 11.89 -34.09 1.84
CA GLU A 232 10.57 -34.06 2.49
C GLU A 232 9.44 -33.98 1.44
N LEU A 233 9.57 -33.09 0.45
CA LEU A 233 8.59 -32.96 -0.63
C LEU A 233 8.50 -34.23 -1.48
N TRP A 234 9.64 -34.85 -1.77
CA TRP A 234 9.70 -36.11 -2.49
C TRP A 234 9.02 -37.25 -1.73
N GLN A 235 9.29 -37.40 -0.43
CA GLN A 235 8.62 -38.38 0.42
C GLN A 235 7.10 -38.14 0.48
N ARG A 236 6.67 -36.89 0.59
CA ARG A 236 5.25 -36.52 0.58
C ARG A 236 4.59 -36.88 -0.76
N MET A 237 5.25 -36.62 -1.88
CA MET A 237 4.75 -37.00 -3.20
C MET A 237 4.64 -38.52 -3.34
N TYR A 238 5.64 -39.26 -2.87
CA TYR A 238 5.64 -40.72 -2.87
C TYR A 238 4.47 -41.30 -2.05
N GLN A 239 4.23 -40.77 -0.84
CA GLN A 239 3.10 -41.16 0.00
C GLN A 239 1.75 -40.93 -0.70
N LEU A 240 1.56 -39.76 -1.33
CA LEU A 240 0.32 -39.44 -2.06
C LEU A 240 0.08 -40.37 -3.26
N GLU A 241 1.13 -40.75 -4.00
CA GLU A 241 1.01 -41.72 -5.08
C GLU A 241 0.69 -43.13 -4.57
N ALA A 242 1.29 -43.54 -3.44
CA ALA A 242 0.96 -44.82 -2.80
C ALA A 242 -0.52 -44.88 -2.35
N GLU A 243 -1.02 -43.82 -1.70
CA GLU A 243 -2.44 -43.72 -1.31
C GLU A 243 -3.37 -43.76 -2.54
N LYS A 244 -3.00 -43.04 -3.60
CA LYS A 244 -3.76 -43.03 -4.85
C LYS A 244 -3.82 -44.42 -5.48
N PHE A 245 -2.72 -45.17 -5.49
CA PHE A 245 -2.68 -46.54 -5.99
C PHE A 245 -3.61 -47.47 -5.20
N GLU A 246 -3.53 -47.42 -3.87
CA GLU A 246 -4.39 -48.22 -2.99
C GLU A 246 -5.87 -47.88 -3.22
N LEU A 247 -6.23 -46.60 -3.30
CA LEU A 247 -7.60 -46.17 -3.61
C LEU A 247 -8.09 -46.64 -4.98
N GLN A 248 -7.22 -46.62 -6.00
CA GLN A 248 -7.55 -47.15 -7.32
C GLN A 248 -7.83 -48.65 -7.29
N TYR A 249 -7.01 -49.41 -6.55
CA TYR A 249 -7.22 -50.84 -6.36
C TYR A 249 -8.53 -51.13 -5.62
N GLN A 250 -8.82 -50.39 -4.55
CA GLN A 250 -10.08 -50.50 -3.81
C GLN A 250 -11.29 -50.21 -4.70
N VAL A 251 -11.24 -49.16 -5.52
CA VAL A 251 -12.32 -48.84 -6.47
C VAL A 251 -12.51 -49.97 -7.49
N ALA A 252 -11.45 -50.58 -7.98
CA ALA A 252 -11.55 -51.72 -8.90
C ALA A 252 -12.24 -52.93 -8.24
N LYS A 253 -11.85 -53.25 -7.00
CA LYS A 253 -12.48 -54.31 -6.19
C LYS A 253 -13.96 -54.02 -5.92
N GLN A 254 -14.29 -52.80 -5.48
CA GLN A 254 -15.66 -52.38 -5.21
C GLN A 254 -16.54 -52.42 -6.46
N LYS A 255 -16.00 -52.03 -7.63
CA LYS A 255 -16.73 -52.16 -8.91
C LYS A 255 -17.13 -53.61 -9.19
N TYR A 256 -16.21 -54.55 -8.98
CA TYR A 256 -16.50 -55.98 -9.13
C TYR A 256 -17.56 -56.45 -8.12
N GLU A 257 -17.42 -56.09 -6.85
CA GLU A 257 -18.40 -56.43 -5.80
C GLU A 257 -19.79 -55.89 -6.12
N VAL A 258 -19.90 -54.64 -6.61
CA VAL A 258 -21.19 -54.06 -7.04
C VAL A 258 -21.81 -54.86 -8.18
N VAL A 259 -21.02 -55.31 -9.17
CA VAL A 259 -21.52 -56.15 -10.26
C VAL A 259 -22.05 -57.48 -9.73
N VAL A 260 -21.29 -58.15 -8.86
CA VAL A 260 -21.71 -59.42 -8.24
C VAL A 260 -22.99 -59.22 -7.42
N LEU A 261 -23.07 -58.16 -6.61
CA LEU A 261 -24.24 -57.86 -5.80
C LEU A 261 -25.48 -57.57 -6.67
N ARG A 262 -25.32 -56.83 -7.77
CA ARG A 262 -26.42 -56.60 -8.73
C ARG A 262 -26.94 -57.90 -9.32
N ASN A 263 -26.04 -58.81 -9.71
CA ASN A 263 -26.42 -60.12 -10.24
C ASN A 263 -27.16 -60.96 -9.18
N ARG A 264 -26.62 -61.04 -7.96
CA ARG A 264 -27.27 -61.74 -6.83
C ARG A 264 -28.67 -61.20 -6.55
N VAL A 265 -28.84 -59.87 -6.51
CA VAL A 265 -30.15 -59.25 -6.33
C VAL A 265 -31.10 -59.65 -7.46
N SER A 266 -30.65 -59.62 -8.71
CA SER A 266 -31.46 -60.03 -9.86
C SER A 266 -31.92 -61.49 -9.75
N ASP A 267 -31.01 -62.40 -9.39
CA ASP A 267 -31.29 -63.83 -9.32
C ASP A 267 -32.26 -64.16 -8.18
N HIS A 268 -32.10 -63.54 -7.00
CA HIS A 268 -33.04 -63.68 -5.90
C HIS A 268 -34.42 -63.06 -6.23
N GLN A 269 -34.50 -62.01 -7.04
CA GLN A 269 -35.77 -61.43 -7.48
C GLN A 269 -36.49 -62.28 -8.56
N LYS A 270 -35.76 -62.97 -9.45
CA LYS A 270 -36.33 -63.86 -10.47
C LYS A 270 -37.06 -65.05 -9.85
N ILE A 271 -36.50 -65.63 -8.79
CA ILE A 271 -37.07 -66.80 -8.10
C ILE A 271 -38.40 -66.43 -7.39
N SER A 272 -38.52 -65.19 -6.89
CA SER A 272 -39.73 -64.69 -6.24
C SER A 272 -40.93 -64.53 -7.20
N LYS A 273 -40.70 -64.24 -8.48
CA LYS A 273 -41.78 -64.04 -9.48
C LYS A 273 -42.26 -65.32 -10.18
N GLY A 274 -41.65 -66.47 -9.91
CA GLY A 274 -41.90 -67.74 -10.62
C GLY A 274 -42.84 -68.74 -9.93
N ALA A 275 -43.27 -68.49 -8.69
CA ALA A 275 -44.18 -69.39 -7.96
C ALA A 275 -45.67 -69.05 -8.12
N ARG A 276 -46.07 -68.44 -9.25
CA ARG A 276 -47.50 -68.31 -9.61
C ARG A 276 -48.00 -69.63 -10.17
N THR A 277 -48.22 -70.57 -9.26
CA THR A 277 -49.11 -71.74 -9.35
C THR A 277 -49.77 -71.98 -10.72
N LYS A 278 -49.15 -72.79 -11.58
CA LYS A 278 -49.89 -73.60 -12.56
C LYS A 278 -50.58 -74.73 -11.81
N ARG A 279 -51.69 -74.44 -11.10
CA ARG A 279 -52.59 -75.47 -10.59
C ARG A 279 -53.58 -75.85 -11.69
N GLY A 280 -53.29 -77.00 -12.30
CA GLY A 280 -54.27 -78.00 -12.73
C GLY A 280 -55.31 -77.58 -13.77
N LEU A 281 -54.97 -77.76 -15.05
CA LEU A 281 -55.96 -78.15 -16.04
C LEU A 281 -56.18 -79.66 -15.85
N ARG A 282 -57.23 -80.05 -15.11
CA ARG A 282 -57.69 -81.45 -15.06
C ARG A 282 -58.66 -81.68 -16.21
N LYS A 283 -58.41 -82.79 -16.89
CA LYS A 283 -59.13 -83.37 -18.02
C LYS A 283 -60.45 -83.97 -17.58
#